data_AF-A0A7S0PW75-F1
#
_entry.id   AF-A0A7S0PW75-F1
#
_cell.length_a   1.000
_cell.length_b   1.000
_cell.length_c   1.000
_cell.angle_alpha   90.00
_cell.angle_beta   90.00
_cell.angle_gamma   90.00
#
_symmetry.space_group_name_H-M   'P 1'
#
loop_
_entity.id
_entity.type
_entity.pdbx_description
1 polymer ?
#
loop_
_entity_poly.entity_id
_entity_poly.type
_entity_poly.pdbx_seq_one_letter_code
_entity_poly.pdbx_strand_id
1 'polypeptide(L)'
;MRGVFLHHALALALARAVRIDTAALGSPRLPRYAFSRAVPPLMIADQLREMRESLSKGVKRTAAEAIVEKKVAAKLAAAQEKYDVPEKYITLMRSFFSSYMTEIYMADRDMDTYEALLTRLMKKILETAKQPYQFEPFHKAMREPYDYYELGTSFAEGMVDSANSIVNGGEQIEKMRAQVAAGDNVVFFANHQSEADPQFFSVLLDPISDGFAESTIFVAGDRVTTDLLAMPFSMGRNLLCIFSKKHVDNPPELKSKKQRHNRRVMKTMQELFTEGGQVIWVAPSGGRDRKDESGTYKVAPFDSKSIEMFRLMAGKANRPTHFYPLSMFTYPICPPPQQVGGAVGESREVKYHPAGLHFGEEIDLAPFAEGCVVDNFPEGCTAESSREELREALTRHVHAIVASNYDALAMKLDSR
;
A
#
# COMPACT_ATOMS: atom_id res chain seq x y z
N MET A 1 -50.68 39.84 -24.78
CA MET A 1 -50.68 38.74 -23.80
C MET A 1 -49.29 38.11 -23.79
N ARG A 2 -48.65 38.16 -22.60
CA ARG A 2 -47.54 37.35 -22.06
C ARG A 2 -46.27 37.12 -22.90
N GLY A 3 -45.14 37.60 -22.35
CA GLY A 3 -43.80 37.09 -22.66
C GLY A 3 -42.66 38.11 -22.55
N VAL A 4 -42.44 38.73 -21.39
CA VAL A 4 -41.26 39.58 -21.12
C VAL A 4 -40.69 39.19 -19.75
N PHE A 5 -39.35 39.25 -19.65
CA PHE A 5 -38.50 39.11 -18.46
C PHE A 5 -38.01 37.70 -18.09
N LEU A 6 -36.87 37.28 -18.67
CA LEU A 6 -35.86 36.52 -17.94
C LEU A 6 -34.46 36.60 -18.60
N HIS A 7 -33.87 37.79 -18.63
CA HIS A 7 -32.44 37.97 -18.87
C HIS A 7 -31.92 38.99 -17.85
N HIS A 8 -31.42 38.49 -16.71
CA HIS A 8 -30.47 39.13 -15.75
C HIS A 8 -30.64 38.49 -14.36
N ALA A 9 -30.18 37.25 -14.16
CA ALA A 9 -30.11 36.65 -12.82
C ALA A 9 -29.19 35.41 -12.73
N LEU A 10 -28.15 35.27 -13.55
CA LEU A 10 -27.26 34.09 -13.49
C LEU A 10 -25.77 34.44 -13.65
N ALA A 11 -25.34 35.55 -13.05
CA ALA A 11 -23.94 35.96 -13.02
C ALA A 11 -23.61 36.64 -11.68
N LEU A 12 -23.75 35.91 -10.57
CA LEU A 12 -23.24 36.27 -9.24
C LEU A 12 -23.51 35.13 -8.24
N ALA A 13 -22.89 33.97 -8.45
CA ALA A 13 -22.89 32.87 -7.48
C ALA A 13 -21.71 31.91 -7.69
N LEU A 14 -20.47 32.43 -7.72
CA LEU A 14 -19.25 31.61 -7.79
C LEU A 14 -18.11 32.34 -7.07
N ALA A 15 -18.23 32.45 -5.74
CA ALA A 15 -17.14 32.76 -4.82
C ALA A 15 -17.61 32.56 -3.38
N ARG A 16 -17.69 31.32 -2.90
CA ARG A 16 -17.62 31.03 -1.47
C ARG A 16 -16.81 29.75 -1.26
N ALA A 17 -15.59 29.94 -0.76
CA ALA A 17 -14.78 28.89 -0.19
C ALA A 17 -15.61 28.16 0.88
N VAL A 18 -15.85 26.87 0.65
CA VAL A 18 -16.47 26.01 1.65
C VAL A 18 -15.39 25.64 2.67
N ARG A 19 -15.37 26.34 3.80
CA ARG A 19 -14.83 25.76 5.04
C ARG A 19 -15.83 24.69 5.48
N ILE A 20 -15.45 23.43 5.37
CA ILE A 20 -16.22 22.33 5.95
C ILE A 20 -15.95 22.34 7.45
N ASP A 21 -16.97 22.71 8.21
CA ASP A 21 -17.01 22.60 9.66
C ASP A 21 -17.28 21.13 10.01
N THR A 22 -16.30 20.43 10.58
CA THR A 22 -16.33 18.98 10.82
C THR A 22 -17.18 18.55 12.03
N ALA A 23 -18.09 19.40 12.49
CA ALA A 23 -18.80 19.19 13.76
C ALA A 23 -20.21 18.55 13.65
N ALA A 24 -20.72 18.20 12.46
CA ALA A 24 -22.12 17.77 12.36
C ALA A 24 -22.40 16.75 11.24
N LEU A 25 -21.74 15.59 11.26
CA LEU A 25 -22.23 14.38 10.60
C LEU A 25 -21.99 13.19 11.53
N GLY A 26 -23.04 12.81 12.27
CA GLY A 26 -23.02 11.62 13.11
C GLY A 26 -23.00 10.37 12.24
N SER A 27 -21.84 9.72 12.16
CA SER A 27 -21.71 8.38 11.58
C SER A 27 -22.57 7.38 12.37
N PRO A 28 -23.18 6.37 11.71
CA PRO A 28 -23.81 5.27 12.42
C PRO A 28 -22.74 4.55 13.25
N ARG A 29 -22.92 4.58 14.58
CA ARG A 29 -22.08 3.81 15.50
C ARG A 29 -22.28 2.32 15.21
N LEU A 30 -21.22 1.64 14.81
CA LEU A 30 -21.16 0.18 14.80
C LEU A 30 -21.51 -0.36 16.21
N PRO A 31 -22.21 -1.51 16.32
CA PRO A 31 -22.59 -2.06 17.60
C PRO A 31 -21.32 -2.40 18.42
N ARG A 32 -21.22 -1.80 19.61
CA ARG A 32 -20.25 -2.20 20.63
C ARG A 32 -20.54 -3.65 21.01
N TYR A 33 -19.73 -4.58 20.52
CA TYR A 33 -19.67 -5.92 21.10
C TYR A 33 -19.16 -5.80 22.54
N ALA A 34 -20.07 -5.94 23.50
CA ALA A 34 -19.73 -6.07 24.91
C ALA A 34 -19.08 -7.44 25.14
N PHE A 35 -17.76 -7.52 24.99
CA PHE A 35 -16.98 -8.62 25.57
C PHE A 35 -16.77 -8.32 27.06
N SER A 36 -17.74 -8.71 27.89
CA SER A 36 -17.51 -8.90 29.33
C SER A 36 -16.82 -10.24 29.53
N ARG A 37 -15.49 -10.23 29.43
CA ARG A 37 -14.64 -11.17 30.18
C ARG A 37 -13.56 -10.34 30.87
N ALA A 38 -13.46 -10.50 32.19
CA ALA A 38 -12.43 -9.87 32.98
C ALA A 38 -11.05 -10.19 32.39
N VAL A 39 -10.44 -9.20 31.77
CA VAL A 39 -9.03 -9.22 31.37
C VAL A 39 -8.24 -8.90 32.65
N PRO A 40 -7.22 -9.68 33.03
CA PRO A 40 -6.40 -9.32 34.18
C PRO A 40 -5.71 -7.96 33.93
N PRO A 41 -5.51 -7.13 34.98
CA PRO A 41 -4.86 -5.84 34.82
C PRO A 41 -3.40 -6.00 34.39
N LEU A 42 -2.95 -4.96 33.69
CA LEU A 42 -1.73 -4.84 32.91
C LEU A 42 -0.44 -4.76 33.72
N MET A 43 0.69 -4.99 33.03
CA MET A 43 2.01 -4.57 33.53
C MET A 43 2.79 -3.69 32.54
N ILE A 44 2.35 -3.54 31.27
CA ILE A 44 3.01 -2.66 30.27
C ILE A 44 2.58 -1.21 30.43
N ALA A 45 1.27 -0.97 30.41
CA ALA A 45 0.71 0.36 30.55
C ALA A 45 1.10 0.99 31.89
N ASP A 46 1.06 0.25 32.99
CA ASP A 46 1.30 0.81 34.34
C ASP A 46 2.76 1.25 34.55
N GLN A 47 3.74 0.41 34.17
CA GLN A 47 5.17 0.75 34.29
C GLN A 47 5.57 1.92 33.37
N LEU A 48 4.96 2.03 32.19
CA LEU A 48 5.26 3.08 31.23
C LEU A 48 4.51 4.39 31.55
N ARG A 49 3.31 4.31 32.14
CA ARG A 49 2.51 5.46 32.54
C ARG A 49 3.16 6.21 33.70
N GLU A 50 3.75 5.53 34.68
CA GLU A 50 4.52 6.15 35.78
C GLU A 50 5.76 6.92 35.29
N MET A 51 6.38 6.51 34.16
CA MET A 51 7.57 7.16 33.60
C MET A 51 7.26 8.39 32.75
N ARG A 52 5.99 8.63 32.39
CA ARG A 52 5.56 9.60 31.38
C ARG A 52 5.75 11.07 31.80
N GLU A 53 5.76 11.36 33.10
CA GLU A 53 5.53 12.73 33.60
C GLU A 53 6.79 13.59 33.82
N SER A 54 8.03 13.08 33.62
CA SER A 54 9.24 13.84 34.02
C SER A 54 10.46 13.76 33.08
N LEU A 55 10.41 13.02 31.96
CA LEU A 55 11.60 12.75 31.13
C LEU A 55 11.60 13.49 29.78
N SER A 56 12.79 13.87 29.29
CA SER A 56 12.96 14.39 27.93
C SER A 56 12.67 13.31 26.88
N LYS A 57 12.28 13.71 25.66
CA LYS A 57 11.84 12.77 24.59
C LYS A 57 12.86 11.67 24.28
N GLY A 58 14.15 12.00 24.28
CA GLY A 58 15.23 11.03 24.05
C GLY A 58 15.36 10.01 25.19
N VAL A 59 15.33 10.47 26.44
CA VAL A 59 15.41 9.59 27.62
C VAL A 59 14.15 8.71 27.73
N LYS A 60 12.97 9.26 27.40
CA LYS A 60 11.71 8.51 27.32
C LYS A 60 11.78 7.38 26.30
N ARG A 61 12.37 7.63 25.11
CA ARG A 61 12.49 6.62 24.06
C ARG A 61 13.41 5.47 24.49
N THR A 62 14.63 5.77 24.95
CA THR A 62 15.58 4.73 25.38
C THR A 62 15.02 3.85 26.49
N ALA A 63 14.31 4.46 27.45
CA ALA A 63 13.72 3.71 28.54
C ALA A 63 12.51 2.86 28.08
N ALA A 64 11.70 3.36 27.14
CA ALA A 64 10.63 2.59 26.51
C ALA A 64 11.18 1.39 25.72
N GLU A 65 12.22 1.60 24.91
CA GLU A 65 12.89 0.56 24.12
C GLU A 65 13.36 -0.58 25.03
N ALA A 66 14.00 -0.26 26.17
CA ALA A 66 14.47 -1.27 27.13
C ALA A 66 13.33 -2.10 27.75
N ILE A 67 12.21 -1.46 28.12
CA ILE A 67 11.05 -2.14 28.71
C ILE A 67 10.34 -3.01 27.67
N VAL A 68 10.11 -2.48 26.48
CA VAL A 68 9.46 -3.17 25.37
C VAL A 68 10.28 -4.39 24.95
N GLU A 69 11.59 -4.23 24.74
CA GLU A 69 12.49 -5.30 24.31
C GLU A 69 12.47 -6.47 25.29
N LYS A 70 12.54 -6.19 26.60
CA LYS A 70 12.49 -7.23 27.64
C LYS A 70 11.20 -8.06 27.56
N LYS A 71 10.06 -7.42 27.29
CA LYS A 71 8.75 -8.09 27.24
C LYS A 71 8.54 -8.86 25.96
N VAL A 72 8.92 -8.29 24.82
CA VAL A 72 8.90 -8.97 23.52
C VAL A 72 9.80 -10.22 23.57
N ALA A 73 11.00 -10.10 24.12
CA ALA A 73 11.91 -11.24 24.30
C ALA A 73 11.29 -12.36 25.16
N ALA A 74 10.62 -12.01 26.26
CA ALA A 74 9.94 -13.00 27.11
C ALA A 74 8.79 -13.72 26.39
N LYS A 75 7.97 -12.99 25.62
CA LYS A 75 6.88 -13.59 24.83
C LYS A 75 7.40 -14.52 23.73
N LEU A 76 8.47 -14.11 23.04
CA LEU A 76 9.10 -14.94 22.00
C LEU A 76 9.74 -16.19 22.61
N ALA A 77 10.40 -16.10 23.77
CA ALA A 77 10.95 -17.27 24.47
C ALA A 77 9.85 -18.28 24.81
N ALA A 78 8.72 -17.81 25.38
CA ALA A 78 7.57 -18.67 25.64
C ALA A 78 6.97 -19.29 24.36
N ALA A 79 7.03 -18.60 23.23
CA ALA A 79 6.62 -19.16 21.94
C ALA A 79 7.59 -20.24 21.45
N GLN A 80 8.89 -20.09 21.63
CA GLN A 80 9.90 -21.08 21.22
C GLN A 80 9.76 -22.41 21.99
N GLU A 81 9.28 -22.39 23.23
CA GLU A 81 8.98 -23.62 23.98
C GLU A 81 7.84 -24.43 23.36
N LYS A 82 6.95 -23.78 22.58
CA LYS A 82 5.73 -24.39 22.04
C LYS A 82 5.78 -24.60 20.51
N TYR A 83 6.67 -23.90 19.82
CA TYR A 83 6.71 -23.81 18.38
C TYR A 83 8.15 -23.95 17.86
N ASP A 84 8.36 -24.81 16.87
CA ASP A 84 9.64 -24.92 16.16
C ASP A 84 9.79 -23.77 15.16
N VAL A 85 10.25 -22.62 15.67
CA VAL A 85 10.46 -21.41 14.87
C VAL A 85 11.94 -21.31 14.51
N PRO A 86 12.31 -21.21 13.23
CA PRO A 86 13.71 -21.02 12.87
C PRO A 86 14.28 -19.75 13.50
N GLU A 87 15.46 -19.86 14.10
CA GLU A 87 16.10 -18.80 14.90
C GLU A 87 16.19 -17.45 14.17
N LYS A 88 16.46 -17.47 12.86
CA LYS A 88 16.50 -16.26 12.02
C LYS A 88 15.20 -15.44 12.06
N TYR A 89 14.04 -16.09 12.24
CA TYR A 89 12.75 -15.40 12.33
C TYR A 89 12.46 -14.91 13.75
N ILE A 90 13.06 -15.52 14.78
CA ILE A 90 12.94 -15.04 16.16
C ILE A 90 13.65 -13.71 16.32
N THR A 91 14.89 -13.59 15.83
CA THR A 91 15.64 -12.33 15.83
C THR A 91 14.89 -11.23 15.07
N LEU A 92 14.34 -11.58 13.90
CA LEU A 92 13.56 -10.69 13.07
C LEU A 92 12.25 -10.23 13.74
N MET A 93 11.49 -11.16 14.34
CA MET A 93 10.26 -10.83 15.10
C MET A 93 10.58 -9.98 16.30
N ARG A 94 11.71 -10.22 16.97
CA ARG A 94 12.13 -9.43 18.12
C ARG A 94 12.34 -7.98 17.72
N SER A 95 13.19 -7.71 16.73
CA SER A 95 13.43 -6.32 16.32
C SER A 95 12.18 -5.65 15.78
N PHE A 96 11.38 -6.36 14.97
CA PHE A 96 10.15 -5.83 14.40
C PHE A 96 9.08 -5.50 15.45
N PHE A 97 8.79 -6.43 16.37
CA PHE A 97 7.77 -6.20 17.41
C PHE A 97 8.22 -5.18 18.44
N SER A 98 9.51 -5.15 18.79
CA SER A 98 10.05 -4.15 19.69
C SER A 98 9.99 -2.74 19.08
N SER A 99 10.35 -2.62 17.81
CA SER A 99 10.21 -1.37 17.06
C SER A 99 8.75 -0.92 17.01
N TYR A 100 7.82 -1.82 16.65
CA TYR A 100 6.39 -1.49 16.60
C TYR A 100 5.85 -1.00 17.95
N MET A 101 6.02 -1.76 19.03
CA MET A 101 5.47 -1.39 20.34
C MET A 101 6.11 -0.13 20.91
N THR A 102 7.39 0.13 20.58
CA THR A 102 8.03 1.40 20.94
C THR A 102 7.33 2.56 20.24
N GLU A 103 7.05 2.44 18.95
CA GLU A 103 6.38 3.51 18.18
C GLU A 103 4.92 3.71 18.64
N ILE A 104 4.18 2.65 18.96
CA ILE A 104 2.85 2.75 19.60
C ILE A 104 2.92 3.57 20.89
N TYR A 105 3.89 3.26 21.76
CA TYR A 105 4.08 3.99 23.00
C TYR A 105 4.45 5.46 22.77
N MET A 106 5.37 5.71 21.83
CA MET A 106 5.86 7.06 21.53
C MET A 106 4.79 7.93 20.86
N ALA A 107 3.88 7.32 20.10
CA ALA A 107 2.72 7.94 19.48
C ALA A 107 1.53 8.12 20.45
N ASP A 108 1.68 7.77 21.72
CA ASP A 108 0.64 7.83 22.75
C ASP A 108 -0.62 7.04 22.40
N ARG A 109 -0.44 5.88 21.77
CA ARG A 109 -1.52 4.98 21.38
C ARG A 109 -1.82 3.96 22.49
N ASP A 110 -2.99 3.35 22.39
CA ASP A 110 -3.43 2.32 23.35
C ASP A 110 -2.56 1.06 23.25
N MET A 111 -1.60 0.95 24.17
CA MET A 111 -0.65 -0.16 24.25
C MET A 111 -1.35 -1.52 24.34
N ASP A 112 -2.50 -1.59 25.00
CA ASP A 112 -3.15 -2.87 25.32
C ASP A 112 -3.79 -3.46 24.07
N THR A 113 -4.51 -2.61 23.33
CA THR A 113 -5.09 -2.95 22.03
C THR A 113 -4.02 -3.42 21.05
N TYR A 114 -2.90 -2.70 20.95
CA TYR A 114 -1.85 -3.02 20.00
C TYR A 114 -0.96 -4.20 20.44
N GLU A 115 -0.80 -4.43 21.75
CA GLU A 115 -0.17 -5.65 22.26
C GLU A 115 -1.03 -6.89 21.95
N ALA A 116 -2.34 -6.78 22.12
CA ALA A 116 -3.28 -7.84 21.74
C ALA A 116 -3.23 -8.11 20.24
N LEU A 117 -3.19 -7.06 19.40
CA LEU A 117 -3.02 -7.18 17.95
C LEU A 117 -1.72 -7.89 17.57
N LEU A 118 -0.57 -7.48 18.14
CA LEU A 118 0.70 -8.16 17.91
C LEU A 118 0.67 -9.63 18.35
N THR A 119 -0.01 -9.92 19.46
CA THR A 119 -0.19 -11.30 19.93
C THR A 119 -0.99 -12.12 18.91
N ARG A 120 -2.04 -11.54 18.30
CA ARG A 120 -2.80 -12.16 17.20
C ARG A 120 -1.90 -12.38 15.98
N LEU A 121 -1.14 -11.36 15.56
CA LEU A 121 -0.22 -11.45 14.42
C LEU A 121 0.85 -12.53 14.63
N MET A 122 1.49 -12.56 15.80
CA MET A 122 2.49 -13.57 16.16
C MET A 122 1.89 -14.97 16.07
N LYS A 123 0.69 -15.18 16.62
CA LYS A 123 0.00 -16.47 16.50
C LYS A 123 -0.20 -16.86 15.02
N LYS A 124 -0.59 -15.93 14.15
CA LYS A 124 -0.78 -16.19 12.72
C LYS A 124 0.53 -16.52 12.01
N ILE A 125 1.60 -15.79 12.28
CA ILE A 125 2.95 -16.11 11.77
C ILE A 125 3.35 -17.54 12.16
N LEU A 126 3.13 -17.94 13.42
CA LEU A 126 3.48 -19.28 13.91
C LEU A 126 2.62 -20.39 13.29
N GLU A 127 1.33 -20.13 13.06
CA GLU A 127 0.44 -21.05 12.34
C GLU A 127 0.93 -21.24 10.89
N THR A 128 1.23 -20.13 10.21
CA THR A 128 1.76 -20.14 8.84
C THR A 128 3.15 -20.76 8.74
N ALA A 129 4.00 -20.63 9.77
CA ALA A 129 5.31 -21.28 9.80
C ALA A 129 5.20 -22.82 9.81
N LYS A 130 4.17 -23.37 10.48
CA LYS A 130 3.89 -24.82 10.45
C LYS A 130 3.34 -25.28 9.09
N GLN A 131 2.49 -24.46 8.49
CA GLN A 131 1.84 -24.77 7.22
C GLN A 131 1.80 -23.51 6.35
N PRO A 132 2.86 -23.27 5.54
CA PRO A 132 2.92 -22.09 4.69
C PRO A 132 1.75 -22.05 3.71
N TYR A 133 1.12 -20.88 3.60
CA TYR A 133 0.03 -20.65 2.65
C TYR A 133 0.58 -20.66 1.21
N GLN A 134 -0.15 -21.32 0.31
CA GLN A 134 0.19 -21.36 -1.11
C GLN A 134 -0.68 -20.36 -1.86
N PHE A 135 -0.05 -19.30 -2.37
CA PHE A 135 -0.75 -18.29 -3.16
C PHE A 135 -1.01 -18.79 -4.58
N GLU A 136 -2.26 -18.67 -5.01
CA GLU A 136 -2.67 -18.88 -6.40
C GLU A 136 -2.24 -17.71 -7.30
N PRO A 137 -2.25 -17.88 -8.65
CA PRO A 137 -1.95 -16.79 -9.58
C PRO A 137 -2.76 -15.52 -9.32
N PHE A 138 -4.03 -15.68 -8.95
CA PHE A 138 -4.86 -14.64 -8.35
C PHE A 138 -5.31 -15.11 -6.97
N HIS A 139 -4.92 -14.37 -5.95
CA HIS A 139 -5.29 -14.59 -4.56
C HIS A 139 -6.37 -13.58 -4.17
N LYS A 140 -7.47 -14.06 -3.60
CA LYS A 140 -8.52 -13.20 -3.03
C LYS A 140 -8.26 -13.03 -1.54
N ALA A 141 -8.46 -11.81 -1.04
CA ALA A 141 -8.27 -11.50 0.37
C ALA A 141 -9.07 -12.46 1.27
N MET A 142 -8.43 -13.03 2.28
CA MET A 142 -9.07 -13.93 3.22
C MET A 142 -9.74 -13.14 4.35
N ARG A 143 -11.07 -13.12 4.35
CA ARG A 143 -11.90 -12.46 5.37
C ARG A 143 -12.48 -13.43 6.41
N GLU A 144 -12.62 -14.71 6.06
CA GLU A 144 -13.23 -15.75 6.89
C GLU A 144 -12.39 -17.05 6.85
N PRO A 145 -12.37 -17.86 7.93
CA PRO A 145 -12.96 -17.63 9.26
C PRO A 145 -12.14 -16.63 10.11
N TYR A 146 -11.06 -16.10 9.55
CA TYR A 146 -10.23 -15.09 10.19
C TYR A 146 -9.98 -13.96 9.19
N ASP A 147 -10.19 -12.74 9.64
CA ASP A 147 -10.05 -11.56 8.82
C ASP A 147 -8.58 -11.09 8.78
N TYR A 148 -7.86 -11.50 7.73
CA TYR A 148 -6.47 -11.07 7.51
C TYR A 148 -6.39 -9.64 6.97
N TYR A 149 -7.46 -9.13 6.37
CA TYR A 149 -7.53 -7.74 5.94
C TYR A 149 -7.58 -6.83 7.16
N GLU A 150 -8.48 -7.10 8.12
CA GLU A 150 -8.56 -6.40 9.42
C GLU A 150 -7.23 -6.48 10.16
N LEU A 151 -6.63 -7.67 10.26
CA LEU A 151 -5.33 -7.84 10.91
C LEU A 151 -4.27 -6.89 10.33
N GLY A 152 -4.19 -6.81 9.00
CA GLY A 152 -3.20 -5.98 8.32
C GLY A 152 -3.50 -4.49 8.38
N THR A 153 -4.76 -4.09 8.21
CA THR A 153 -5.18 -2.69 8.28
C THR A 153 -5.04 -2.17 9.72
N SER A 154 -5.53 -2.89 10.73
CA SER A 154 -5.37 -2.52 12.15
C SER A 154 -3.90 -2.40 12.57
N PHE A 155 -3.01 -3.21 11.99
CA PHE A 155 -1.57 -3.11 12.23
C PHE A 155 -1.00 -1.83 11.63
N ALA A 156 -1.33 -1.53 10.38
CA ALA A 156 -0.88 -0.29 9.73
C ALA A 156 -1.46 0.96 10.38
N GLU A 157 -2.72 0.94 10.84
CA GLU A 157 -3.35 2.04 11.57
C GLU A 157 -2.51 2.47 12.77
N GLY A 158 -1.87 1.54 13.47
CA GLY A 158 -0.98 1.81 14.59
C GLY A 158 0.23 2.68 14.25
N MET A 159 0.71 2.63 13.01
CA MET A 159 1.92 3.32 12.57
C MET A 159 1.65 4.55 11.71
N VAL A 160 0.46 4.67 11.13
CA VAL A 160 0.10 5.80 10.27
C VAL A 160 -0.40 6.96 11.13
N ASP A 161 0.21 8.13 10.99
CA ASP A 161 -0.32 9.38 11.52
C ASP A 161 -1.43 9.91 10.60
N SER A 162 -2.63 9.32 10.71
CA SER A 162 -3.76 9.65 9.83
C SER A 162 -4.16 11.13 9.91
N ALA A 163 -3.96 11.77 11.07
CA ALA A 163 -4.31 13.19 11.26
C ALA A 163 -3.43 14.13 10.43
N ASN A 164 -2.18 13.73 10.17
CA ASN A 164 -1.21 14.50 9.38
C ASN A 164 -0.95 13.91 7.99
N SER A 165 -1.64 12.82 7.63
CA SER A 165 -1.53 12.18 6.33
C SER A 165 -2.31 12.93 5.26
N ILE A 166 -1.97 12.70 4.00
CA ILE A 166 -2.52 13.43 2.85
C ILE A 166 -3.10 12.45 1.84
N VAL A 167 -4.33 12.69 1.39
CA VAL A 167 -4.89 12.04 0.20
C VAL A 167 -5.33 13.12 -0.77
N ASN A 168 -4.67 13.20 -1.92
CA ASN A 168 -5.02 14.11 -3.01
C ASN A 168 -5.68 13.34 -4.15
N GLY A 169 -6.55 14.04 -4.90
CA GLY A 169 -7.25 13.47 -6.05
C GLY A 169 -8.63 12.91 -5.74
N GLY A 170 -9.39 13.58 -4.85
CA GLY A 170 -10.74 13.15 -4.47
C GLY A 170 -11.71 13.04 -5.65
N GLU A 171 -11.64 13.96 -6.61
CA GLU A 171 -12.45 13.90 -7.85
C GLU A 171 -12.08 12.68 -8.70
N GLN A 172 -10.79 12.34 -8.78
CA GLN A 172 -10.29 11.17 -9.50
C GLN A 172 -10.77 9.88 -8.82
N ILE A 173 -10.78 9.83 -7.48
CA ILE A 173 -11.33 8.70 -6.73
C ILE A 173 -12.81 8.48 -7.11
N GLU A 174 -13.64 9.52 -7.05
CA GLU A 174 -15.05 9.41 -7.42
C GLU A 174 -15.24 9.01 -8.89
N LYS A 175 -14.44 9.55 -9.80
CA LYS A 175 -14.45 9.17 -11.22
C LYS A 175 -14.13 7.69 -11.41
N MET A 176 -13.09 7.18 -10.74
CA MET A 176 -12.71 5.76 -10.81
C MET A 176 -13.77 4.85 -10.22
N ARG A 177 -14.43 5.26 -9.13
CA ARG A 177 -15.57 4.51 -8.58
C ARG A 177 -16.71 4.41 -9.57
N ALA A 178 -17.04 5.50 -10.26
CA ALA A 178 -18.08 5.50 -11.29
C ALA A 178 -17.71 4.60 -12.48
N GLN A 179 -16.44 4.64 -12.93
CA GLN A 179 -15.92 3.77 -13.99
C GLN A 179 -16.03 2.28 -13.59
N VAL A 180 -15.57 1.92 -12.39
CA VAL A 180 -15.67 0.55 -11.87
C VAL A 180 -17.12 0.09 -11.74
N ALA A 181 -18.01 0.95 -11.24
CA ALA A 181 -19.43 0.66 -11.12
C ALA A 181 -20.11 0.46 -12.49
N ALA A 182 -19.59 1.09 -13.55
CA ALA A 182 -20.03 0.88 -14.93
C ALA A 182 -19.51 -0.46 -15.53
N GLY A 183 -18.67 -1.19 -14.81
CA GLY A 183 -18.03 -2.42 -15.27
C GLY A 183 -16.73 -2.19 -16.04
N ASP A 184 -16.20 -0.96 -16.04
CA ASP A 184 -14.89 -0.64 -16.61
C ASP A 184 -13.78 -1.06 -15.65
N ASN A 185 -12.57 -1.20 -16.17
CA ASN A 185 -11.39 -1.50 -15.35
C ASN A 185 -10.61 -0.21 -15.04
N VAL A 186 -9.91 -0.20 -13.92
CA VAL A 186 -8.99 0.86 -13.51
C VAL A 186 -7.62 0.24 -13.22
N VAL A 187 -6.56 0.85 -13.73
CA VAL A 187 -5.18 0.44 -13.48
C VAL A 187 -4.39 1.63 -12.93
N PHE A 188 -3.78 1.44 -11.77
CA PHE A 188 -2.80 2.38 -11.20
C PHE A 188 -1.40 2.06 -11.67
N PHE A 189 -0.74 3.03 -12.31
CA PHE A 189 0.71 3.03 -12.45
C PHE A 189 1.33 3.80 -11.28
N ALA A 190 1.86 3.06 -10.31
CA ALA A 190 2.31 3.62 -9.05
C ALA A 190 3.83 3.50 -8.83
N ASN A 191 4.38 4.37 -7.97
CA ASN A 191 5.62 4.03 -7.28
C ASN A 191 5.34 3.03 -6.14
N HIS A 192 6.40 2.49 -5.53
CA HIS A 192 6.32 1.50 -4.47
C HIS A 192 7.43 1.78 -3.47
N GLN A 193 7.15 1.82 -2.16
CA GLN A 193 8.17 2.17 -1.16
C GLN A 193 8.31 1.12 -0.07
N SER A 194 7.22 0.45 0.29
CA SER A 194 7.21 -0.53 1.38
C SER A 194 6.47 -1.81 1.03
N GLU A 195 6.86 -2.92 1.67
CA GLU A 195 6.08 -4.17 1.61
C GLU A 195 4.67 -3.98 2.18
N ALA A 196 4.47 -2.97 3.05
CA ALA A 196 3.20 -2.62 3.67
C ALA A 196 2.37 -1.58 2.89
N ASP A 197 2.77 -1.21 1.66
CA ASP A 197 2.04 -0.25 0.82
C ASP A 197 0.54 -0.60 0.66
N PRO A 198 0.13 -1.86 0.45
CA PRO A 198 -1.30 -2.20 0.39
C PRO A 198 -2.07 -1.87 1.67
N GLN A 199 -1.42 -2.02 2.84
CA GLN A 199 -2.02 -1.69 4.12
C GLN A 199 -2.12 -0.18 4.31
N PHE A 200 -1.07 0.58 4.00
CA PHE A 200 -1.10 2.05 4.07
C PHE A 200 -2.13 2.64 3.10
N PHE A 201 -2.24 2.06 1.91
CA PHE A 201 -3.26 2.42 0.94
C PHE A 201 -4.68 2.30 1.51
N SER A 202 -4.96 1.23 2.25
CA SER A 202 -6.28 1.01 2.87
C SER A 202 -6.54 1.92 4.05
N VAL A 203 -5.57 2.09 4.96
CA VAL A 203 -5.69 3.00 6.11
C VAL A 203 -6.05 4.42 5.67
N LEU A 204 -5.52 4.87 4.53
CA LEU A 204 -5.80 6.20 4.01
C LEU A 204 -7.10 6.29 3.20
N LEU A 205 -7.53 5.23 2.54
CA LEU A 205 -8.68 5.25 1.64
C LEU A 205 -9.98 4.72 2.23
N ASP A 206 -9.96 3.66 3.03
CA ASP A 206 -11.18 3.07 3.61
C ASP A 206 -12.05 4.12 4.32
N PRO A 207 -11.50 5.09 5.08
CA PRO A 207 -12.30 6.12 5.74
C PRO A 207 -13.03 7.09 4.79
N ILE A 208 -12.57 7.23 3.54
CA ILE A 208 -13.10 8.22 2.58
C ILE A 208 -13.73 7.57 1.34
N SER A 209 -13.46 6.30 1.07
CA SER A 209 -13.93 5.57 -0.11
C SER A 209 -14.12 4.10 0.21
N ASP A 210 -15.22 3.81 0.92
CA ASP A 210 -15.59 2.48 1.37
C ASP A 210 -15.57 1.42 0.25
N GLY A 211 -15.00 0.26 0.56
CA GLY A 211 -14.84 -0.89 -0.34
C GLY A 211 -13.80 -0.74 -1.44
N PHE A 212 -13.33 0.46 -1.78
CA PHE A 212 -12.46 0.69 -2.93
C PHE A 212 -11.04 0.13 -2.74
N ALA A 213 -10.43 0.40 -1.59
CA ALA A 213 -9.12 -0.16 -1.27
C ALA A 213 -9.20 -1.66 -0.94
N GLU A 214 -10.31 -2.11 -0.34
CA GLU A 214 -10.60 -3.53 -0.15
C GLU A 214 -10.63 -4.30 -1.48
N SER A 215 -11.29 -3.77 -2.51
CA SER A 215 -11.41 -4.44 -3.82
C SER A 215 -10.16 -4.33 -4.69
N THR A 216 -9.19 -3.48 -4.32
CA THR A 216 -7.99 -3.26 -5.14
C THR A 216 -7.09 -4.50 -5.18
N ILE A 217 -6.69 -4.89 -6.39
CA ILE A 217 -5.82 -6.03 -6.69
C ILE A 217 -4.39 -5.53 -6.83
N PHE A 218 -3.47 -5.98 -5.98
CA PHE A 218 -2.07 -5.58 -6.02
C PHE A 218 -1.24 -6.60 -6.80
N VAL A 219 -0.50 -6.13 -7.81
CA VAL A 219 0.51 -6.97 -8.48
C VAL A 219 1.71 -7.14 -7.56
N ALA A 220 1.88 -8.34 -7.03
CA ALA A 220 2.80 -8.63 -5.94
C ALA A 220 3.89 -9.63 -6.34
N GLY A 221 5.11 -9.34 -5.89
CA GLY A 221 6.29 -10.18 -6.08
C GLY A 221 6.33 -11.42 -5.17
N ASP A 222 7.30 -12.29 -5.39
CA ASP A 222 7.49 -13.54 -4.64
C ASP A 222 7.93 -13.35 -3.19
N ARG A 223 8.58 -12.23 -2.85
CA ARG A 223 9.07 -11.98 -1.48
C ARG A 223 7.92 -11.92 -0.47
N VAL A 224 6.87 -11.14 -0.76
CA VAL A 224 5.73 -10.96 0.17
C VAL A 224 4.82 -12.18 0.26
N THR A 225 4.96 -13.13 -0.67
CA THR A 225 4.19 -14.39 -0.71
C THR A 225 4.98 -15.59 -0.19
N THR A 226 6.25 -15.41 0.19
CA THR A 226 7.11 -16.50 0.70
C THR A 226 7.73 -16.19 2.06
N ASP A 227 7.88 -14.91 2.41
CA ASP A 227 8.36 -14.49 3.72
C ASP A 227 7.29 -14.70 4.81
N LEU A 228 7.66 -15.44 5.86
CA LEU A 228 6.75 -15.79 6.95
C LEU A 228 6.20 -14.58 7.71
N LEU A 229 6.94 -13.46 7.78
CA LEU A 229 6.41 -12.24 8.41
C LEU A 229 5.41 -11.50 7.54
N ALA A 230 5.66 -11.45 6.23
CA ALA A 230 4.79 -10.76 5.28
C ALA A 230 3.52 -11.58 4.98
N MET A 231 3.60 -12.90 5.06
CA MET A 231 2.56 -13.80 4.58
C MET A 231 1.18 -13.53 5.20
N PRO A 232 1.01 -13.37 6.53
CA PRO A 232 -0.30 -13.02 7.10
C PRO A 232 -0.87 -11.71 6.55
N PHE A 233 -0.02 -10.71 6.31
CA PHE A 233 -0.45 -9.45 5.71
C PHE A 233 -0.88 -9.62 4.25
N SER A 234 -0.15 -10.42 3.48
CA SER A 234 -0.45 -10.75 2.09
C SER A 234 -1.72 -11.58 1.95
N MET A 235 -2.00 -12.50 2.88
CA MET A 235 -3.23 -13.29 2.91
C MET A 235 -4.48 -12.39 2.99
N GLY A 236 -4.37 -11.21 3.59
CA GLY A 236 -5.43 -10.21 3.71
C GLY A 236 -5.61 -9.31 2.49
N ARG A 237 -4.96 -9.56 1.34
CA ARG A 237 -5.01 -8.68 0.16
C ARG A 237 -5.47 -9.43 -1.08
N ASN A 238 -6.06 -8.73 -2.04
CA ASN A 238 -6.24 -9.29 -3.38
C ASN A 238 -4.92 -9.14 -4.14
N LEU A 239 -4.34 -10.23 -4.63
CA LEU A 239 -3.01 -10.22 -5.22
C LEU A 239 -2.99 -10.91 -6.59
N LEU A 240 -2.31 -10.29 -7.56
CA LEU A 240 -1.79 -10.99 -8.73
C LEU A 240 -0.33 -11.40 -8.44
N CYS A 241 -0.12 -12.68 -8.18
CA CYS A 241 1.13 -13.20 -7.64
C CYS A 241 2.13 -13.53 -8.75
N ILE A 242 3.04 -12.60 -9.06
CA ILE A 242 3.99 -12.71 -10.18
C ILE A 242 5.44 -12.79 -9.71
N PHE A 243 6.26 -13.63 -10.35
CA PHE A 243 7.71 -13.55 -10.16
C PHE A 243 8.25 -12.34 -10.91
N SER A 244 8.91 -11.43 -10.20
CA SER A 244 9.55 -10.27 -10.81
C SER A 244 10.66 -10.70 -11.77
N LYS A 245 11.03 -9.83 -12.72
CA LYS A 245 12.19 -10.06 -13.60
C LYS A 245 13.48 -10.32 -12.82
N LYS A 246 13.64 -9.66 -11.66
CA LYS A 246 14.82 -9.82 -10.78
C LYS A 246 14.92 -11.23 -10.15
N HIS A 247 13.80 -11.94 -10.04
CA HIS A 247 13.71 -13.24 -9.35
C HIS A 247 13.23 -14.40 -10.25
N VAL A 248 12.81 -14.15 -11.49
CA VAL A 248 12.34 -15.21 -12.40
C VAL A 248 13.47 -16.14 -12.87
N ASP A 249 14.67 -15.59 -13.05
CA ASP A 249 15.84 -16.33 -13.52
C ASP A 249 16.65 -16.98 -12.39
N ASN A 250 16.36 -16.64 -11.13
CA ASN A 250 17.13 -17.07 -9.97
C ASN A 250 16.26 -17.82 -8.94
N PRO A 251 16.61 -19.04 -8.52
CA PRO A 251 17.73 -19.82 -9.02
C PRO A 251 17.38 -20.49 -10.38
N PRO A 252 18.36 -20.72 -11.29
CA PRO A 252 18.11 -21.11 -12.67
C PRO A 252 17.28 -22.39 -12.85
N GLU A 253 17.42 -23.35 -11.93
CA GLU A 253 16.68 -24.62 -11.93
C GLU A 253 15.17 -24.43 -11.72
N LEU A 254 14.74 -23.31 -11.13
CA LEU A 254 13.34 -22.97 -10.95
C LEU A 254 12.78 -22.09 -12.07
N LYS A 255 13.61 -21.61 -13.00
CA LYS A 255 13.22 -20.67 -14.06
C LYS A 255 12.02 -21.15 -14.87
N SER A 256 12.05 -22.38 -15.36
CA SER A 256 10.95 -22.95 -16.16
C SER A 256 9.64 -23.02 -15.39
N LYS A 257 9.69 -23.33 -14.09
CA LYS A 257 8.51 -23.35 -13.21
C LYS A 257 7.98 -21.93 -12.98
N LYS A 258 8.86 -20.97 -12.70
CA LYS A 258 8.51 -19.55 -12.49
C LYS A 258 7.91 -18.91 -13.76
N GLN A 259 8.48 -19.19 -14.93
CA GLN A 259 7.94 -18.72 -16.20
C GLN A 259 6.55 -19.32 -16.50
N ARG A 260 6.36 -20.62 -16.24
CA ARG A 260 5.05 -21.26 -16.37
C ARG A 260 4.02 -20.62 -15.43
N HIS A 261 4.42 -20.32 -14.19
CA HIS A 261 3.58 -19.60 -13.24
C HIS A 261 3.19 -18.22 -13.77
N ASN A 262 4.14 -17.40 -14.20
CA ASN A 262 3.85 -16.07 -14.74
C ASN A 262 2.92 -16.12 -15.96
N ARG A 263 3.04 -17.13 -16.84
CA ARG A 263 2.09 -17.31 -17.95
C ARG A 263 0.66 -17.55 -17.47
N ARG A 264 0.47 -18.31 -16.37
CA ARG A 264 -0.85 -18.50 -15.75
C ARG A 264 -1.37 -17.19 -15.17
N VAL A 265 -0.52 -16.42 -14.48
CA VAL A 265 -0.89 -15.09 -13.94
C VAL A 265 -1.34 -14.16 -15.05
N MET A 266 -0.63 -14.12 -16.18
CA MET A 266 -1.03 -13.30 -17.33
C MET A 266 -2.39 -13.74 -17.88
N LYS A 267 -2.64 -15.05 -17.99
CA LYS A 267 -3.95 -15.56 -18.41
C LYS A 267 -5.06 -15.13 -17.44
N THR A 268 -4.84 -15.30 -16.14
CA THR A 268 -5.80 -14.88 -15.11
C THR A 268 -6.05 -13.37 -15.12
N MET A 269 -5.01 -12.57 -15.33
CA MET A 269 -5.15 -11.12 -15.49
C MET A 269 -5.99 -10.76 -16.72
N GLN A 270 -5.84 -11.47 -17.85
CA GLN A 270 -6.72 -11.27 -19.01
C GLN A 270 -8.18 -11.61 -18.70
N GLU A 271 -8.41 -12.69 -17.95
CA GLU A 271 -9.76 -13.12 -17.53
C GLU A 271 -10.40 -12.04 -16.64
N LEU A 272 -9.67 -11.50 -15.67
CA LEU A 272 -10.11 -10.38 -14.81
C LEU A 272 -10.45 -9.13 -15.62
N PHE A 273 -9.57 -8.71 -16.55
CA PHE A 273 -9.88 -7.57 -17.41
C PHE A 273 -11.16 -7.78 -18.24
N THR A 274 -11.37 -9.01 -18.73
CA THR A 274 -12.56 -9.36 -19.54
C THR A 274 -13.83 -9.38 -18.69
N GLU A 275 -13.74 -9.80 -17.42
CA GLU A 275 -14.83 -9.74 -16.44
C GLU A 275 -15.30 -8.30 -16.23
N GLY A 276 -14.36 -7.35 -16.14
CA GLY A 276 -14.65 -5.93 -15.91
C GLY A 276 -14.77 -5.59 -14.43
N GLY A 277 -14.87 -4.30 -14.11
CA GLY A 277 -15.03 -3.82 -12.73
C GLY A 277 -13.79 -4.04 -11.84
N GLN A 278 -12.61 -4.21 -12.43
CA GLN A 278 -11.38 -4.48 -11.69
C GLN A 278 -10.63 -3.19 -11.36
N VAL A 279 -10.04 -3.11 -10.17
CA VAL A 279 -9.08 -2.08 -9.79
C VAL A 279 -7.73 -2.74 -9.56
N ILE A 280 -6.73 -2.44 -10.39
CA ILE A 280 -5.42 -3.09 -10.34
C ILE A 280 -4.33 -2.08 -10.02
N TRP A 281 -3.60 -2.31 -8.93
CA TRP A 281 -2.39 -1.57 -8.60
C TRP A 281 -1.15 -2.29 -9.14
N VAL A 282 -0.28 -1.56 -9.83
CA VAL A 282 1.03 -2.08 -10.23
C VAL A 282 2.12 -1.02 -10.04
N ALA A 283 3.29 -1.47 -9.60
CA ALA A 283 4.52 -0.71 -9.63
C ALA A 283 5.37 -1.09 -10.85
N PRO A 284 5.40 -0.30 -11.94
CA PRO A 284 6.11 -0.67 -13.16
C PRO A 284 7.63 -0.80 -12.97
N SER A 285 8.21 -0.18 -11.94
CA SER A 285 9.62 -0.36 -11.56
C SER A 285 9.97 -1.80 -11.13
N GLY A 286 8.97 -2.60 -10.76
CA GLY A 286 9.14 -3.96 -10.27
C GLY A 286 9.83 -4.06 -8.90
N GLY A 287 9.97 -2.95 -8.17
CA GLY A 287 10.56 -2.95 -6.84
C GLY A 287 10.41 -1.62 -6.11
N ARG A 288 10.76 -1.63 -4.83
CA ARG A 288 10.66 -0.45 -3.95
C ARG A 288 11.64 0.65 -4.38
N ASP A 289 11.26 1.90 -4.18
CA ASP A 289 12.06 3.10 -4.29
C ASP A 289 13.31 3.02 -3.41
N ARG A 290 14.35 3.76 -3.78
CA ARG A 290 15.63 3.80 -3.05
C ARG A 290 16.11 5.23 -2.89
N LYS A 291 17.03 5.38 -1.94
CA LYS A 291 17.78 6.61 -1.78
C LYS A 291 18.69 6.80 -2.99
N ASP A 292 18.73 8.02 -3.50
CA ASP A 292 19.76 8.47 -4.43
C ASP A 292 21.08 8.77 -3.69
N GLU A 293 22.07 9.29 -4.41
CA GLU A 293 23.37 9.69 -3.86
C GLU A 293 23.27 10.80 -2.79
N SER A 294 22.18 11.59 -2.80
CA SER A 294 21.91 12.61 -1.78
C SER A 294 21.29 12.03 -0.49
N GLY A 295 20.94 10.75 -0.50
CA GLY A 295 20.25 10.10 0.62
C GLY A 295 18.72 10.29 0.61
N THR A 296 18.16 10.84 -0.46
CA THR A 296 16.73 11.14 -0.60
C THR A 296 16.02 10.04 -1.37
N TYR A 297 14.85 9.59 -0.91
CA TYR A 297 14.05 8.62 -1.66
C TYR A 297 13.47 9.25 -2.92
N LYS A 298 13.67 8.58 -4.07
CA LYS A 298 13.13 8.98 -5.36
C LYS A 298 12.35 7.85 -6.02
N VAL A 299 11.35 8.21 -6.82
CA VAL A 299 10.55 7.27 -7.60
C VAL A 299 11.45 6.48 -8.54
N ALA A 300 11.50 5.16 -8.35
CA ALA A 300 12.32 4.28 -9.16
C ALA A 300 11.91 4.34 -10.65
N PRO A 301 12.87 4.20 -11.60
CA PRO A 301 12.56 4.16 -13.02
C PRO A 301 11.54 3.06 -13.35
N PHE A 302 10.57 3.40 -14.19
CA PHE A 302 9.54 2.47 -14.64
C PHE A 302 10.04 1.59 -15.78
N ASP A 303 9.64 0.32 -15.79
CA ASP A 303 9.90 -0.62 -16.88
C ASP A 303 8.85 -0.42 -17.98
N SER A 304 9.30 0.07 -19.13
CA SER A 304 8.43 0.39 -20.25
C SER A 304 7.67 -0.83 -20.79
N LYS A 305 8.24 -2.03 -20.64
CA LYS A 305 7.57 -3.29 -21.02
C LYS A 305 6.42 -3.62 -20.07
N SER A 306 6.49 -3.18 -18.82
CA SER A 306 5.41 -3.38 -17.85
C SER A 306 4.20 -2.52 -18.22
N ILE A 307 4.40 -1.23 -18.47
CA ILE A 307 3.32 -0.30 -18.87
C ILE A 307 2.65 -0.79 -20.17
N GLU A 308 3.45 -1.12 -21.18
CA GLU A 308 2.93 -1.64 -22.46
C GLU A 308 2.16 -2.95 -22.30
N MET A 309 2.61 -3.84 -21.42
CA MET A 309 1.90 -5.09 -21.15
C MET A 309 0.49 -4.80 -20.63
N PHE A 310 0.30 -3.89 -19.66
CA PHE A 310 -1.04 -3.54 -19.17
C PHE A 310 -1.92 -2.94 -20.27
N ARG A 311 -1.37 -2.02 -21.07
CA ARG A 311 -2.07 -1.43 -22.22
C ARG A 311 -2.55 -2.50 -23.22
N LEU A 312 -1.67 -3.45 -23.56
CA LEU A 312 -1.99 -4.53 -24.51
C LEU A 312 -3.01 -5.53 -23.95
N MET A 313 -2.99 -5.80 -22.65
CA MET A 313 -3.94 -6.72 -22.00
C MET A 313 -5.33 -6.09 -21.90
N ALA A 314 -5.38 -4.79 -21.56
CA ALA A 314 -6.60 -3.99 -21.60
C ALA A 314 -7.23 -3.96 -22.99
N GLY A 315 -6.44 -3.74 -24.05
CA GLY A 315 -6.94 -3.72 -25.42
C GLY A 315 -7.54 -5.05 -25.91
N LYS A 316 -7.27 -6.17 -25.23
CA LYS A 316 -7.85 -7.49 -25.54
C LYS A 316 -9.10 -7.82 -24.74
N ALA A 317 -9.43 -7.01 -23.74
CA ALA A 317 -10.46 -7.31 -22.75
C ALA A 317 -11.89 -7.08 -23.25
N ASN A 318 -12.08 -6.39 -24.39
CA ASN A 318 -13.38 -5.91 -24.86
C ASN A 318 -14.16 -5.13 -23.78
N ARG A 319 -13.44 -4.50 -22.85
CA ARG A 319 -13.94 -3.68 -21.75
C ARG A 319 -13.09 -2.42 -21.65
N PRO A 320 -13.68 -1.22 -21.47
CA PRO A 320 -12.90 -0.03 -21.22
C PRO A 320 -11.98 -0.22 -20.01
N THR A 321 -10.77 0.32 -20.11
CA THR A 321 -9.78 0.30 -19.04
C THR A 321 -9.15 1.68 -18.95
N HIS A 322 -9.17 2.24 -17.75
CA HIS A 322 -8.71 3.58 -17.44
C HIS A 322 -7.38 3.50 -16.68
N PHE A 323 -6.44 4.37 -17.02
CA PHE A 323 -5.09 4.35 -16.46
C PHE A 323 -4.84 5.61 -15.66
N TYR A 324 -4.46 5.45 -14.39
CA TYR A 324 -4.23 6.57 -13.48
C TYR A 324 -2.81 6.48 -12.88
N PRO A 325 -2.06 7.59 -12.86
CA PRO A 325 -0.81 7.66 -12.13
C PRO A 325 -1.11 7.79 -10.63
N LEU A 326 -0.40 7.03 -9.81
CA LEU A 326 -0.55 7.06 -8.35
C LEU A 326 0.81 7.28 -7.68
N SER A 327 0.92 8.36 -6.91
CA SER A 327 2.10 8.60 -6.08
C SER A 327 1.82 8.23 -4.62
N MET A 328 2.76 7.49 -4.03
CA MET A 328 2.71 6.99 -2.67
C MET A 328 3.93 7.48 -1.90
N PHE A 329 3.68 8.07 -0.72
CA PHE A 329 4.70 8.44 0.25
C PHE A 329 4.45 7.63 1.54
N THR A 330 5.24 6.57 1.72
CA THR A 330 5.09 5.58 2.79
C THR A 330 6.43 5.07 3.34
N TYR A 331 7.55 5.39 2.68
CA TYR A 331 8.87 4.91 3.07
C TYR A 331 9.26 5.20 4.53
N PRO A 332 8.88 6.34 5.16
CA PRO A 332 9.33 6.60 6.54
C PRO A 332 8.78 5.59 7.54
N ILE A 333 7.59 5.03 7.27
CA ILE A 333 6.88 4.12 8.17
C ILE A 333 7.53 2.74 8.19
N CYS A 334 7.85 2.18 7.02
CA CYS A 334 8.45 0.85 6.90
C CYS A 334 9.44 0.84 5.73
N PRO A 335 10.63 1.43 5.90
CA PRO A 335 11.58 1.66 4.81
C PRO A 335 12.13 0.34 4.24
N PRO A 336 12.49 0.32 2.95
CA PRO A 336 13.18 -0.83 2.38
C PRO A 336 14.58 -0.98 3.00
N PRO A 337 15.12 -2.20 3.07
CA PRO A 337 16.52 -2.40 3.43
C PRO A 337 17.46 -1.65 2.50
N GLN A 338 18.61 -1.22 3.03
CA GLN A 338 19.61 -0.47 2.27
C GLN A 338 20.19 -1.29 1.11
N GLN A 339 20.34 -2.61 1.27
CA GLN A 339 20.84 -3.50 0.22
C GLN A 339 19.70 -4.18 -0.56
N VAL A 340 19.83 -4.21 -1.89
CA VAL A 340 18.90 -4.94 -2.76
C VAL A 340 19.24 -6.43 -2.72
N GLY A 341 18.23 -7.28 -2.52
CA GLY A 341 18.44 -8.73 -2.42
C GLY A 341 18.87 -9.21 -1.04
N GLY A 342 18.76 -8.34 -0.03
CA GLY A 342 18.97 -8.67 1.37
C GLY A 342 18.32 -9.99 1.79
N ALA A 343 19.08 -10.78 2.55
CA ALA A 343 18.67 -12.11 2.98
C ALA A 343 17.34 -12.07 3.74
N VAL A 344 16.57 -13.16 3.68
CA VAL A 344 15.40 -13.35 4.55
C VAL A 344 15.88 -13.39 6.00
N GLY A 345 15.81 -12.26 6.71
CA GLY A 345 16.32 -12.11 8.08
C GLY A 345 16.92 -10.73 8.43
N GLU A 346 17.00 -9.76 7.51
CA GLU A 346 17.46 -8.39 7.84
C GLU A 346 16.52 -7.70 8.84
N SER A 347 17.10 -6.94 9.79
CA SER A 347 16.32 -6.20 10.79
C SER A 347 15.27 -5.32 10.12
N ARG A 348 14.04 -5.41 10.63
CA ARG A 348 12.92 -4.59 10.18
C ARG A 348 12.57 -3.61 11.27
N GLU A 349 12.59 -2.34 10.90
CA GLU A 349 12.17 -1.27 11.77
C GLU A 349 10.95 -0.61 11.15
N VAL A 350 10.06 -0.16 12.03
CA VAL A 350 8.91 0.63 11.69
C VAL A 350 8.94 1.94 12.46
N LYS A 351 8.22 2.95 11.95
CA LYS A 351 8.09 4.27 12.58
C LYS A 351 6.66 4.75 12.54
N TYR A 352 6.25 5.47 13.58
CA TYR A 352 5.05 6.27 13.52
C TYR A 352 5.30 7.50 12.62
N HIS A 353 4.58 7.62 11.51
CA HIS A 353 4.78 8.72 10.56
C HIS A 353 3.53 8.98 9.72
N PRO A 354 3.29 10.22 9.25
CA PRO A 354 2.27 10.46 8.24
C PRO A 354 2.62 9.80 6.90
N ALA A 355 1.59 9.46 6.14
CA ALA A 355 1.69 8.90 4.80
C ALA A 355 0.95 9.79 3.77
N GLY A 356 1.19 9.53 2.49
CA GLY A 356 0.63 10.31 1.40
C GLY A 356 0.18 9.46 0.22
N LEU A 357 -0.99 9.77 -0.34
CA LEU A 357 -1.46 9.30 -1.64
C LEU A 357 -1.80 10.49 -2.53
N HIS A 358 -1.48 10.39 -3.82
CA HIS A 358 -1.92 11.33 -4.83
C HIS A 358 -2.37 10.58 -6.08
N PHE A 359 -3.68 10.60 -6.33
CA PHE A 359 -4.30 10.11 -7.56
C PHE A 359 -4.27 11.23 -8.61
N GLY A 360 -3.41 11.09 -9.63
CA GLY A 360 -3.34 12.07 -10.71
C GLY A 360 -4.45 11.88 -11.74
N GLU A 361 -4.51 12.78 -12.72
CA GLU A 361 -5.50 12.69 -13.81
C GLU A 361 -5.35 11.41 -14.64
N GLU A 362 -6.47 10.98 -15.23
CA GLU A 362 -6.49 9.85 -16.15
C GLU A 362 -5.56 10.11 -17.35
N ILE A 363 -4.73 9.11 -17.67
CA ILE A 363 -3.87 9.15 -18.84
C ILE A 363 -4.63 8.50 -19.99
N ASP A 364 -4.95 9.29 -21.01
CA ASP A 364 -5.50 8.75 -22.25
C ASP A 364 -4.42 8.01 -23.04
N LEU A 365 -4.56 6.68 -23.13
CA LEU A 365 -3.65 5.82 -23.88
C LEU A 365 -4.08 5.59 -25.33
N ALA A 366 -5.27 6.05 -25.76
CA ALA A 366 -5.73 5.88 -27.14
C ALA A 366 -4.80 6.58 -28.16
N PRO A 367 -4.36 7.85 -27.94
CA PRO A 367 -3.34 8.50 -28.75
C PRO A 367 -2.06 7.67 -28.97
N PHE A 368 -1.61 6.92 -27.95
CA PHE A 368 -0.41 6.08 -28.07
C PHE A 368 -0.63 4.82 -28.91
N ALA A 369 -1.87 4.32 -28.99
CA ALA A 369 -2.21 3.14 -29.77
C ALA A 369 -2.27 3.43 -31.28
N GLU A 370 -2.54 4.68 -31.66
CA GLU A 370 -2.69 5.14 -33.05
C GLU A 370 -1.35 5.57 -33.70
N GLY A 371 -0.26 5.56 -32.93
CA GLY A 371 1.01 6.18 -33.33
C GLY A 371 1.00 7.69 -33.07
N CYS A 372 2.17 8.33 -33.00
CA CYS A 372 2.27 9.77 -32.71
C CYS A 372 1.79 10.66 -33.88
N VAL A 373 0.49 10.61 -34.15
CA VAL A 373 -0.21 11.38 -35.19
C VAL A 373 -1.16 12.42 -34.58
N VAL A 374 -1.11 12.59 -33.25
CA VAL A 374 -1.84 13.64 -32.53
C VAL A 374 -0.84 14.68 -32.07
N ASP A 375 -1.07 15.93 -32.46
CA ASP A 375 -0.15 17.04 -32.22
C ASP A 375 0.23 17.15 -30.74
N ASN A 376 1.55 17.09 -30.46
CA ASN A 376 2.19 17.40 -29.18
C ASN A 376 1.84 16.52 -27.97
N PHE A 377 1.73 15.19 -28.13
CA PHE A 377 1.69 14.31 -26.96
C PHE A 377 2.37 12.94 -27.17
N PRO A 378 3.40 12.58 -26.38
CA PRO A 378 4.24 13.39 -25.48
C PRO A 378 5.41 14.08 -26.23
N GLU A 379 6.08 15.02 -25.57
CA GLU A 379 7.20 15.81 -26.12
C GLU A 379 8.28 14.93 -26.80
N GLY A 380 8.64 15.26 -28.04
CA GLY A 380 9.66 14.55 -28.82
C GLY A 380 9.18 13.36 -29.64
N CYS A 381 7.87 13.09 -29.66
CA CYS A 381 7.29 12.04 -30.49
C CYS A 381 6.90 12.55 -31.89
N THR A 382 7.23 11.79 -32.94
CA THR A 382 6.90 12.16 -34.32
C THR A 382 6.23 10.99 -35.05
N ALA A 383 5.63 11.26 -36.22
CA ALA A 383 5.05 10.22 -37.07
C ALA A 383 6.07 9.15 -37.52
N GLU A 384 7.38 9.42 -37.40
CA GLU A 384 8.48 8.52 -37.76
C GLU A 384 8.98 7.68 -36.58
N SER A 385 8.50 7.93 -35.36
CA SER A 385 8.94 7.24 -34.15
C SER A 385 8.62 5.74 -34.19
N SER A 386 9.61 4.93 -33.89
CA SER A 386 9.47 3.49 -33.72
C SER A 386 8.63 3.14 -32.50
N ARG A 387 8.01 1.94 -32.51
CA ARG A 387 7.22 1.45 -31.36
C ARG A 387 8.00 1.44 -30.03
N GLU A 388 9.31 1.23 -30.08
CA GLU A 388 10.16 1.27 -28.89
C GLU A 388 10.23 2.69 -28.33
N GLU A 389 10.45 3.69 -29.18
CA GLU A 389 10.50 5.11 -28.80
C GLU A 389 9.16 5.57 -28.23
N LEU A 390 8.03 5.16 -28.83
CA LEU A 390 6.69 5.42 -28.31
C LEU A 390 6.53 4.89 -26.88
N ARG A 391 6.96 3.64 -26.66
CA ARG A 391 6.84 2.96 -25.37
C ARG A 391 7.66 3.66 -24.29
N GLU A 392 8.89 4.03 -24.62
CA GLU A 392 9.78 4.76 -23.71
C GLU A 392 9.24 6.17 -23.42
N ALA A 393 8.67 6.85 -24.41
CA ALA A 393 8.09 8.18 -24.24
C ALA A 393 6.86 8.16 -23.31
N LEU A 394 5.94 7.19 -23.51
CA LEU A 394 4.81 6.95 -22.59
C LEU A 394 5.32 6.71 -21.16
N THR A 395 6.35 5.88 -21.03
CA THR A 395 6.91 5.51 -19.74
C THR A 395 7.49 6.71 -19.00
N ARG A 396 8.26 7.56 -19.71
CA ARG A 396 8.78 8.82 -19.16
C ARG A 396 7.65 9.77 -18.75
N HIS A 397 6.60 9.88 -19.56
CA HIS A 397 5.45 10.73 -19.25
C HIS A 397 4.75 10.30 -17.96
N VAL A 398 4.39 9.01 -17.84
CA VAL A 398 3.74 8.46 -16.64
C VAL A 398 4.65 8.60 -15.42
N HIS A 399 5.94 8.27 -15.56
CA HIS A 399 6.93 8.40 -14.48
C HIS A 399 7.08 9.84 -14.02
N ALA A 400 7.12 10.82 -14.94
CA ALA A 400 7.25 12.24 -14.60
C ALA A 400 6.06 12.75 -13.77
N ILE A 401 4.83 12.32 -14.09
CA ILE A 401 3.65 12.65 -13.29
C ILE A 401 3.78 12.06 -11.88
N VAL A 402 4.10 10.76 -11.78
CA VAL A 402 4.23 10.07 -10.48
C VAL A 402 5.36 10.70 -9.65
N ALA A 403 6.50 11.02 -10.26
CA ALA A 403 7.64 11.63 -9.59
C ALA A 403 7.33 13.06 -9.12
N SER A 404 6.69 13.88 -9.94
CA SER A 404 6.30 15.26 -9.58
C SER A 404 5.30 15.28 -8.41
N ASN A 405 4.27 14.43 -8.49
CA ASN A 405 3.28 14.28 -7.42
C ASN A 405 3.89 13.73 -6.13
N TYR A 406 4.85 12.80 -6.25
CA TYR A 406 5.61 12.28 -5.12
C TYR A 406 6.45 13.36 -4.45
N ASP A 407 7.21 14.14 -5.23
CA ASP A 407 8.04 15.23 -4.68
C ASP A 407 7.16 16.26 -3.96
N ALA A 408 5.96 16.56 -4.47
CA ALA A 408 5.00 17.43 -3.81
C ALA A 408 4.46 16.85 -2.48
N LEU A 409 4.26 15.53 -2.38
CA LEU A 409 3.93 14.86 -1.12
C LEU A 409 5.12 14.91 -0.15
N ALA A 410 6.31 14.53 -0.62
CA ALA A 410 7.55 14.51 0.16
C ALA A 410 7.85 15.88 0.78
N MET A 411 7.77 16.97 0.01
CA MET A 411 7.95 18.33 0.53
C MET A 411 7.03 18.67 1.72
N LYS A 412 5.79 18.17 1.69
CA LYS A 412 4.78 18.44 2.74
C LYS A 412 4.91 17.51 3.95
N LEU A 413 5.48 16.32 3.77
CA LEU A 413 5.47 15.24 4.76
C LEU A 413 6.83 14.96 5.38
N ASP A 414 7.95 15.16 4.68
CA ASP A 414 9.31 15.04 5.24
C ASP A 414 9.63 16.16 6.25
N SER A 415 8.87 17.25 6.23
CA SER A 415 9.04 18.40 7.13
C SER A 415 8.27 18.29 8.46
N ARG A 416 7.55 17.18 8.68
CA ARG A 416 6.70 16.93 9.85
C ARG A 416 7.31 15.83 10.72
#